data_AF-A0A0B8QGS7-F1
#
_entry.id   AF-A0A0B8QGS7-F1
#
_cell.length_a   1.000
_cell.length_b   1.000
_cell.length_c   1.000
_cell.angle_alpha   90.00
_cell.angle_beta   90.00
_cell.angle_gamma   90.00
#
_symmetry.space_group_name_H-M   'P 1'
#
loop_
_entity.id
_entity.type
_entity.pdbx_description
1 polymer ?
#
loop_
_entity_poly.entity_id
_entity_poly.type
_entity_poly.pdbx_seq_one_letter_code
_entity_poly.pdbx_strand_id
1 'polypeptide(L)'
;MPNNIIGAIVDANTTRKDFVANSILKRNPKRVGIYRLIMKAGSDNFRASSIQGIMKRLKAKGIEVVVYEPVLEEPEFFHSAVIKDLNEFKAMSDVIVSNRMVGELADVESKVYTRDLFGSD
;
A
#
# COMPACT_ATOMS: atom_id res chain seq x y z
N MET A 1 28.83 -13.91 -18.37
CA MET A 1 27.97 -14.14 -17.18
C MET A 1 27.47 -12.81 -16.63
N PRO A 2 26.23 -12.40 -16.95
CA PRO A 2 25.52 -11.26 -16.35
C PRO A 2 24.25 -11.65 -15.56
N ASN A 3 23.94 -12.96 -15.46
CA ASN A 3 22.60 -13.45 -15.11
C ASN A 3 22.26 -13.48 -13.61
N ASN A 4 23.25 -13.46 -12.72
CA ASN A 4 23.01 -13.67 -11.27
C ASN A 4 22.57 -12.39 -10.51
N ILE A 5 22.92 -11.19 -11.01
CA ILE A 5 22.61 -9.92 -10.32
C ILE A 5 21.14 -9.53 -10.51
N ILE A 6 20.58 -9.78 -11.70
CA ILE A 6 19.19 -9.46 -12.01
C ILE A 6 18.23 -10.33 -11.18
N GLY A 7 18.52 -11.64 -11.05
CA GLY A 7 17.75 -12.56 -10.20
C GLY A 7 17.68 -12.11 -8.74
N ALA A 8 18.83 -11.78 -8.14
CA ALA A 8 18.90 -11.36 -6.74
C ALA A 8 18.08 -10.10 -6.43
N ILE A 9 18.00 -9.15 -7.37
CA ILE A 9 17.19 -7.91 -7.21
C ILE A 9 15.69 -8.22 -7.29
N VAL A 10 15.28 -9.09 -8.21
CA VAL A 10 13.88 -9.52 -8.35
C VAL A 10 13.43 -10.31 -7.13
N ASP A 11 14.28 -11.21 -6.63
CA ASP A 11 14.02 -12.01 -5.43
C ASP A 11 13.89 -11.13 -4.19
N ALA A 12 14.81 -10.17 -3.99
CA ALA A 12 14.75 -9.23 -2.87
C ALA A 12 13.46 -8.39 -2.87
N ASN A 13 12.97 -7.98 -4.05
CA ASN A 13 11.70 -7.25 -4.16
C ASN A 13 10.49 -8.12 -3.86
N THR A 14 10.53 -9.41 -4.20
CA THR A 14 9.50 -10.38 -3.86
C THR A 14 9.44 -10.61 -2.36
N THR A 15 10.57 -10.95 -1.73
CA THR A 15 10.68 -11.14 -0.27
C THR A 15 10.22 -9.90 0.50
N ARG A 16 10.54 -8.70 0.02
CA ARG A 16 10.07 -7.45 0.63
C ARG A 16 8.55 -7.29 0.58
N LYS A 17 7.91 -7.62 -0.55
CA LYS A 17 6.44 -7.58 -0.68
C LYS A 17 5.77 -8.59 0.26
N ASP A 18 6.34 -9.79 0.36
CA ASP A 18 5.86 -10.83 1.28
C ASP A 18 6.00 -10.39 2.74
N PHE A 19 7.13 -9.81 3.12
CA PHE A 19 7.35 -9.29 4.47
C PHE A 19 6.31 -8.21 4.84
N VAL A 20 6.09 -7.23 3.96
CA VAL A 20 5.12 -6.15 4.20
C VAL A 20 3.70 -6.71 4.32
N ALA A 21 3.28 -7.56 3.38
CA ALA A 21 1.95 -8.16 3.43
C ALA A 21 1.76 -8.99 4.71
N ASN A 22 2.73 -9.81 5.10
CA ASN A 22 2.67 -10.59 6.33
C ASN A 22 2.63 -9.70 7.58
N SER A 23 3.36 -8.58 7.59
CA SER A 23 3.31 -7.64 8.71
C SER A 23 1.94 -6.96 8.86
N ILE A 24 1.26 -6.69 7.75
CA ILE A 24 -0.11 -6.15 7.76
C ILE A 24 -1.08 -7.23 8.25
N LEU A 25 -0.95 -8.46 7.73
CA LEU A 25 -1.81 -9.59 8.09
C LEU A 25 -1.74 -9.95 9.58
N LYS A 26 -0.58 -9.78 10.24
CA LYS A 26 -0.43 -9.98 11.69
C LYS A 26 -1.33 -9.07 12.54
N ARG A 27 -1.83 -7.96 11.98
CA ARG A 27 -2.81 -7.08 12.64
C ARG A 27 -4.25 -7.61 12.52
N ASN A 28 -4.46 -8.74 11.86
CA ASN A 28 -5.77 -9.36 11.58
C ASN A 28 -6.83 -8.38 11.01
N PRO A 29 -6.50 -7.55 10.01
CA PRO A 29 -7.49 -6.64 9.42
C PRO A 29 -8.55 -7.43 8.65
N LYS A 30 -9.77 -6.91 8.58
CA LYS A 30 -10.78 -7.33 7.60
C LYS A 30 -10.68 -6.49 6.33
N ARG A 31 -10.43 -5.19 6.48
CA ARG A 31 -10.26 -4.22 5.39
C ARG A 31 -8.95 -3.45 5.53
N VAL A 32 -8.18 -3.39 4.44
CA VAL A 32 -6.95 -2.61 4.35
C VAL A 32 -7.15 -1.44 3.38
N GLY A 33 -6.90 -0.23 3.87
CA GLY A 33 -6.85 0.97 3.05
C GLY A 33 -5.46 1.21 2.48
N ILE A 34 -5.37 1.49 1.18
CA ILE A 34 -4.14 1.94 0.53
C ILE A 34 -4.23 3.45 0.35
N TYR A 35 -3.43 4.20 1.12
CA TYR A 35 -3.40 5.65 1.05
C TYR A 35 -2.35 6.13 0.05
N ARG A 36 -2.83 6.78 -1.02
CA ARG A 36 -2.09 7.31 -2.17
C ARG A 36 -1.26 6.25 -2.91
N LEU A 37 -1.66 5.99 -4.16
CA LEU A 37 -0.99 5.08 -5.09
C LEU A 37 0.19 5.75 -5.80
N ILE A 38 0.13 7.07 -6.00
CA ILE A 38 1.09 7.81 -6.82
C ILE A 38 2.07 8.64 -5.99
N MET A 39 3.30 8.74 -6.51
CA MET A 39 4.24 9.79 -6.15
C MET A 39 4.57 10.59 -7.40
N LYS A 40 4.40 11.93 -7.32
CA LYS A 40 4.68 12.97 -8.34
C LYS A 40 4.20 12.63 -9.76
N ALA A 41 3.44 13.55 -10.36
CA ALA A 41 3.13 13.50 -11.79
C ALA A 41 4.42 13.23 -12.60
N GLY A 42 4.46 12.11 -13.34
CA GLY A 42 5.59 11.69 -14.18
C GLY A 42 6.42 10.47 -13.73
N SER A 43 6.05 9.73 -12.68
CA SER A 43 6.75 8.49 -12.28
C SER A 43 6.04 7.23 -12.78
N ASP A 44 6.27 6.85 -14.03
CA ASP A 44 5.65 5.68 -14.65
C ASP A 44 6.22 4.32 -14.14
N ASN A 45 5.29 3.41 -13.86
CA ASN A 45 5.41 1.94 -13.75
C ASN A 45 6.12 1.26 -12.58
N PHE A 46 7.28 1.69 -12.09
CA PHE A 46 8.03 0.81 -11.15
C PHE A 46 7.45 0.70 -9.74
N ARG A 47 6.85 1.76 -9.19
CA ARG A 47 6.31 1.76 -7.81
C ARG A 47 4.86 1.29 -7.71
N ALA A 48 4.05 1.53 -8.74
CA ALA A 48 2.74 0.90 -8.88
C ALA A 48 2.85 -0.63 -8.73
N SER A 49 3.91 -1.23 -9.28
CA SER A 49 4.18 -2.67 -9.14
C SER A 49 4.38 -3.15 -7.70
N SER A 50 4.87 -2.29 -6.80
CA SER A 50 5.14 -2.64 -5.41
C SER A 50 3.86 -2.70 -4.59
N ILE A 51 3.01 -1.68 -4.71
CA ILE A 51 1.74 -1.64 -4.01
C ILE A 51 0.75 -2.66 -4.58
N GLN A 52 0.69 -2.82 -5.90
CA GLN A 52 -0.09 -3.89 -6.54
C GLN A 52 0.35 -5.28 -6.06
N GLY A 53 1.66 -5.50 -5.89
CA GLY A 53 2.20 -6.74 -5.34
C GLY A 53 1.78 -7.03 -3.90
N ILE A 54 1.61 -5.98 -3.09
CA ILE A 54 1.06 -6.07 -1.73
C ILE A 54 -0.44 -6.32 -1.78
N MET A 55 -1.20 -5.53 -2.57
CA MET A 55 -2.65 -5.70 -2.76
C MET A 55 -2.98 -7.12 -3.19
N LYS A 56 -2.27 -7.68 -4.17
CA LYS A 56 -2.45 -9.06 -4.62
C LYS A 56 -2.31 -10.08 -3.48
N ARG A 57 -1.31 -9.91 -2.62
CA ARG A 57 -1.06 -10.81 -1.47
C ARG A 57 -2.14 -10.69 -0.40
N LEU A 58 -2.58 -9.47 -0.09
CA LEU A 58 -3.66 -9.22 0.86
C LEU A 58 -4.98 -9.84 0.35
N LYS A 59 -5.36 -9.57 -0.90
CA LYS A 59 -6.58 -10.11 -1.51
C LYS A 59 -6.55 -11.64 -1.62
N ALA A 60 -5.38 -12.23 -1.91
CA ALA A 60 -5.21 -13.69 -1.91
C ALA A 60 -5.44 -14.35 -0.52
N LYS A 61 -5.46 -13.56 0.55
CA LYS A 61 -5.80 -14.00 1.92
C LYS A 61 -7.24 -13.65 2.31
N GLY A 62 -8.06 -13.18 1.38
CA GLY A 62 -9.45 -12.79 1.63
C GLY A 62 -9.61 -11.42 2.28
N ILE A 63 -8.54 -10.61 2.34
CA ILE A 63 -8.61 -9.25 2.88
C ILE A 63 -9.24 -8.33 1.85
N GLU A 64 -10.25 -7.57 2.29
CA GLU A 64 -10.83 -6.51 1.47
C GLU A 64 -9.83 -5.35 1.35
N VAL A 65 -9.68 -4.81 0.14
CA VAL A 65 -8.78 -3.69 -0.11
C VAL A 65 -9.58 -2.53 -0.68
N VAL A 66 -9.33 -1.34 -0.16
CA VAL A 66 -9.86 -0.07 -0.66
C VAL A 66 -8.72 0.91 -0.88
N VAL A 67 -8.91 1.88 -1.76
CA VAL A 67 -7.87 2.84 -2.17
C VAL A 67 -8.37 4.24 -1.92
N TYR A 68 -7.51 5.10 -1.39
CA TYR A 68 -7.70 6.55 -1.45
C TYR A 68 -6.63 7.16 -2.34
N GLU A 69 -7.04 7.70 -3.48
CA GLU A 69 -6.17 8.42 -4.41
C GLU A 69 -6.97 9.56 -5.06
N PRO A 70 -6.81 10.81 -4.59
CA PRO A 70 -7.61 11.94 -5.07
C PRO A 70 -7.50 12.20 -6.57
N VAL A 71 -6.35 11.89 -7.17
CA VAL A 71 -6.12 12.15 -8.60
C VAL A 71 -6.57 11.01 -9.51
N LEU A 72 -6.90 9.85 -8.95
CA LEU A 72 -7.38 8.72 -9.73
C LEU A 72 -8.86 8.96 -10.02
N GLU A 73 -9.26 9.03 -11.28
CA GLU A 73 -10.65 9.34 -11.65
C GLU A 73 -11.53 8.10 -11.58
N GLU A 74 -10.96 6.94 -11.89
CA GLU A 74 -11.64 5.65 -11.94
C GLU A 74 -12.26 5.26 -10.59
N PRO A 75 -13.43 4.61 -10.60
CA PRO A 75 -14.10 4.17 -9.38
C PRO A 75 -13.43 2.95 -8.73
N GLU A 76 -12.58 2.24 -9.48
CA GLU A 76 -11.86 1.06 -9.02
C GLU A 76 -10.41 1.05 -9.49
N PHE A 77 -9.54 0.53 -8.64
CA PHE A 77 -8.16 0.19 -8.99
C PHE A 77 -7.87 -1.26 -8.57
N PHE A 78 -7.46 -2.09 -9.52
CA PHE A 78 -7.11 -3.49 -9.25
C PHE A 78 -8.26 -4.26 -8.57
N HIS A 79 -9.50 -4.05 -9.04
CA HIS A 79 -10.75 -4.59 -8.47
C HIS A 79 -10.99 -4.18 -7.00
N SER A 80 -10.58 -2.97 -6.64
CA SER A 80 -10.65 -2.43 -5.28
C SER A 80 -11.28 -1.05 -5.38
N ALA A 81 -12.29 -0.76 -4.57
CA ALA A 81 -13.01 0.51 -4.63
C ALA A 81 -12.08 1.70 -4.34
N VAL A 82 -12.24 2.78 -5.10
CA VAL A 82 -11.54 4.05 -4.91
C VAL A 82 -12.46 4.99 -4.13
N ILE A 83 -12.11 5.23 -2.87
CA ILE A 83 -12.84 6.09 -1.95
C ILE A 83 -12.35 7.52 -2.13
N LYS A 84 -13.28 8.43 -2.39
CA LYS A 84 -12.97 9.85 -2.67
C LYS A 84 -12.92 10.70 -1.40
N ASP A 85 -13.69 10.32 -0.39
CA ASP A 85 -13.70 10.99 0.91
C ASP A 85 -12.64 10.39 1.85
N LEU A 86 -11.76 11.24 2.38
CA LEU A 86 -10.67 10.80 3.25
C LEU A 86 -11.21 10.27 4.59
N ASN A 87 -12.27 10.86 5.13
CA ASN A 87 -12.84 10.45 6.41
C ASN A 87 -13.53 9.10 6.29
N GLU A 88 -14.27 8.88 5.20
CA GLU A 88 -14.88 7.60 4.85
C GLU A 88 -13.81 6.51 4.71
N PHE A 89 -12.74 6.79 3.94
CA PHE A 89 -11.60 5.89 3.79
C PHE A 89 -10.96 5.52 5.13
N LYS A 90 -10.73 6.52 5.98
CA LYS A 90 -10.20 6.30 7.34
C LYS A 90 -11.14 5.45 8.16
N ALA A 91 -12.43 5.77 8.20
CA ALA A 91 -13.41 5.09 9.03
C ALA A 91 -13.53 3.61 8.67
N MET A 92 -13.49 3.28 7.37
CA MET A 92 -13.65 1.90 6.93
C MET A 92 -12.38 1.03 7.01
N SER A 93 -11.21 1.64 7.07
CA SER A 93 -9.94 0.90 7.06
C SER A 93 -9.56 0.44 8.47
N ASP A 94 -9.35 -0.87 8.65
CA ASP A 94 -8.79 -1.42 9.89
C ASP A 94 -7.30 -1.14 10.00
N VAL A 95 -6.61 -1.19 8.86
CA VAL A 95 -5.19 -0.82 8.71
C VAL A 95 -5.05 0.02 7.46
N ILE A 96 -4.29 1.11 7.56
CA ILE A 96 -3.98 2.00 6.42
C ILE A 96 -2.51 1.82 6.05
N VAL A 97 -2.24 1.34 4.85
CA VAL A 97 -0.89 1.29 4.29
C VAL A 97 -0.59 2.64 3.64
N SER A 98 0.46 3.28 4.13
CA SER A 98 1.01 4.51 3.54
C SER A 98 2.51 4.39 3.37
N ASN A 99 3.05 5.01 2.32
CA ASN A 99 4.50 5.01 2.12
C ASN A 99 5.24 5.85 3.18
N ARG A 100 4.60 6.89 3.73
CA ARG A 100 5.12 7.78 4.79
C ARG A 100 4.00 8.23 5.72
N MET A 101 4.33 8.64 6.94
CA MET A 101 3.36 9.35 7.78
C MET A 101 3.11 10.75 7.21
N VAL A 102 1.88 11.22 7.28
CA VAL A 102 1.48 12.58 6.86
C VAL A 102 0.48 13.15 7.86
N GLY A 103 0.41 14.49 7.97
CA GLY A 103 -0.50 15.15 8.90
C GLY A 103 -1.98 14.76 8.70
N GLU A 104 -2.38 14.49 7.46
CA GLU A 104 -3.72 13.99 7.12
C GLU A 104 -4.06 12.63 7.75
N LEU A 105 -3.08 11.84 8.20
CA LEU A 105 -3.30 10.53 8.84
C LEU A 105 -2.98 10.53 10.34
N ALA A 106 -2.59 11.67 10.92
CA ALA A 106 -2.14 11.75 12.31
C ALA A 106 -3.22 11.32 13.32
N ASP A 107 -4.48 11.64 13.02
CA ASP A 107 -5.66 11.24 13.81
C ASP A 107 -5.91 9.72 13.81
N VAL A 108 -5.29 8.97 12.90
CA VAL A 108 -5.43 7.51 12.76
C VAL A 108 -4.09 6.78 12.80
N GLU A 109 -3.05 7.42 13.36
CA GLU A 109 -1.67 6.90 13.41
C GLU A 109 -1.57 5.45 13.91
N SER A 110 -2.34 5.10 14.94
CA SER A 110 -2.34 3.76 15.55
C SER A 110 -2.66 2.63 14.58
N LYS A 111 -3.41 2.92 13.51
CA LYS A 111 -3.74 1.96 12.45
C LYS A 111 -3.01 2.19 11.15
N VAL A 112 -2.08 3.15 11.09
CA VAL A 112 -1.19 3.31 9.95
C VAL A 112 -0.09 2.26 10.01
N TYR A 113 0.12 1.59 8.88
CA TYR A 113 1.32 0.81 8.59
C TYR A 113 2.15 1.61 7.59
N THR A 114 3.31 2.08 8.03
CA THR A 114 4.31 2.71 7.18
C THR A 114 5.66 2.04 7.38
N ARG A 115 6.51 2.11 6.36
CA ARG A 115 7.89 1.64 6.44
C ARG A 115 8.84 2.74 6.90
N ASP A 116 8.35 3.94 7.20
CA ASP A 116 9.17 4.94 7.85
C ASP A 116 9.58 4.42 9.23
N LEU A 117 10.84 4.01 9.32
CA LEU A 117 11.55 3.74 10.58
C LEU A 117 12.08 5.03 11.20
N PHE A 118 12.07 6.14 10.44
CA PHE A 118 12.56 7.45 10.85
C PHE A 118 11.51 8.48 10.43
N GLY A 119 10.72 8.98 11.39
CA GLY A 119 9.90 10.17 11.20
C GLY A 119 10.78 11.41 11.11
N SER A 120 11.63 11.50 10.08
CA SER A 120 12.62 12.56 9.93
C SER A 120 12.80 12.90 8.45
N ASP A 121 11.75 13.47 7.84
CA ASP A 121 11.74 14.81 7.22
C ASP A 121 10.33 15.15 6.66
#